data_AF-A0A517T294-F1
#
_entry.id   AF-A0A517T294-F1
#
_cell.length_a   1.000
_cell.length_b   1.000
_cell.length_c   1.000
_cell.angle_alpha   90.00
_cell.angle_beta   90.00
_cell.angle_gamma   90.00
#
_symmetry.space_group_name_H-M   'P 1'
#
loop_
_entity.id
_entity.type
_entity.pdbx_description
1 polymer ?
#
loop_
_entity_poly.entity_id
_entity_poly.type
_entity_poly.pdbx_seq_one_letter_code
_entity_poly.pdbx_strand_id
1 'polypeptide(L)'
;MKWDQVKRDWLSVSQQIKLKWGKFTDEDLAMISGDRESFVRLFEQRYEDDQTTAEQKIDAFVLGLTLPTERSKILSWSQHCWNNIRSLTRVRPRI
;
A
#
# COMPACT_ATOMS: atom_id res chain seq x y z
N MET A 1 -13.82 -4.86 -5.20
CA MET A 1 -14.16 -4.79 -3.76
C MET A 1 -12.91 -4.98 -2.91
N LYS A 2 -12.42 -3.89 -2.30
CA LYS A 2 -11.38 -3.80 -1.23
C LYS A 2 -11.64 -2.62 -0.29
N TRP A 3 -12.73 -1.87 -0.52
CA TRP A 3 -12.97 -0.56 0.07
C TRP A 3 -13.45 -0.64 1.52
N ASP A 4 -14.10 -1.73 1.92
CA ASP A 4 -14.52 -1.94 3.33
C ASP A 4 -13.34 -1.94 4.31
N GLN A 5 -12.15 -2.37 3.88
CA GLN A 5 -10.93 -2.28 4.70
C GLN A 5 -10.48 -0.83 4.84
N VAL A 6 -10.47 -0.09 3.74
CA VAL A 6 -10.15 1.35 3.71
C VAL A 6 -11.10 2.14 4.61
N LYS A 7 -12.39 1.80 4.62
CA LYS A 7 -13.38 2.45 5.47
C LYS A 7 -13.14 2.20 6.96
N ARG A 8 -12.68 1.00 7.34
CA ARG A 8 -12.33 0.70 8.75
C ARG A 8 -11.08 1.45 9.20
N ASP A 9 -10.06 1.51 8.36
CA ASP A 9 -8.78 2.17 8.66
C ASP A 9 -8.70 3.61 8.11
N TRP A 10 -9.85 4.25 7.85
CA TRP A 10 -9.93 5.52 7.12
C TRP A 10 -9.05 6.62 7.72
N LEU A 11 -8.94 6.69 9.05
CA LEU A 11 -8.11 7.66 9.73
C LEU A 11 -6.61 7.54 9.36
N SER A 12 -6.09 6.33 9.27
CA SER A 12 -4.69 6.11 8.85
C SER A 12 -4.52 6.36 7.36
N VAL A 13 -5.52 5.94 6.59
CA VAL A 13 -5.52 6.07 5.13
C VAL A 13 -5.58 7.54 4.72
N SER A 14 -6.44 8.36 5.33
CA SER A 14 -6.58 9.79 5.03
C SER A 14 -5.27 10.56 5.25
N GLN A 15 -4.51 10.23 6.29
CA GLN A 15 -3.18 10.81 6.52
C GLN A 15 -2.21 10.47 5.39
N GLN A 16 -2.21 9.24 4.90
CA GLN A 16 -1.38 8.84 3.74
C GLN A 16 -1.83 9.49 2.44
N ILE A 17 -3.15 9.62 2.25
CA ILE A 17 -3.76 10.34 1.12
C ILE A 17 -3.29 11.79 1.11
N LYS A 18 -3.35 12.48 2.26
CA LYS A 18 -2.88 13.86 2.41
C LYS A 18 -1.39 14.01 2.08
N LEU A 19 -0.54 13.08 2.53
CA LEU A 19 0.89 13.08 2.21
C LEU A 19 1.15 12.86 0.72
N LYS A 20 0.39 11.97 0.08
CA LYS A 20 0.54 11.63 -1.35
C LYS A 20 -0.02 12.71 -2.27
N TRP A 21 -1.14 13.30 -1.89
CA TRP A 21 -1.92 14.25 -2.67
C TRP A 21 -2.16 15.51 -1.83
N GLY A 22 -1.13 16.36 -1.74
CA GLY A 22 -1.17 17.59 -0.91
C GLY A 22 -2.21 18.64 -1.28
N LYS A 23 -3.07 18.41 -2.30
CA LYS A 23 -4.23 19.26 -2.59
C LYS A 23 -5.45 18.94 -1.72
N PHE A 24 -5.53 17.76 -1.10
CA PHE A 24 -6.63 17.42 -0.20
C PHE A 24 -6.32 17.90 1.22
N THR A 25 -7.26 18.63 1.82
CA THR A 25 -7.19 19.06 3.22
C THR A 25 -7.77 18.00 4.15
N ASP A 26 -7.43 18.06 5.44
CA ASP A 26 -8.01 17.13 6.43
C ASP A 26 -9.54 17.26 6.51
N GLU A 27 -10.08 18.46 6.28
CA GLU A 27 -11.53 18.72 6.26
C GLU A 27 -12.22 18.01 5.08
N ASP A 28 -11.65 18.09 3.88
CA ASP A 28 -12.17 17.38 2.69
C ASP A 28 -12.18 15.87 2.93
N LEU A 29 -11.10 15.33 3.52
CA LEU A 29 -10.96 13.90 3.83
C LEU A 29 -11.86 13.45 4.98
N ALA A 30 -12.15 14.33 5.93
CA ALA A 30 -13.11 14.08 7.00
C ALA A 30 -14.54 14.01 6.45
N MET A 31 -14.89 14.90 5.50
CA MET A 31 -16.21 14.92 4.86
C MET A 31 -16.51 13.62 4.09
N ILE A 32 -15.50 13.04 3.45
CA ILE A 32 -15.63 11.77 2.71
C ILE A 32 -15.99 10.60 3.64
N SER A 33 -15.48 10.57 4.88
CA SER A 33 -15.76 9.51 5.87
C SER A 33 -15.57 8.08 5.33
N GLY A 34 -14.59 7.89 4.45
CA GLY A 34 -14.30 6.60 3.81
C GLY A 34 -15.34 6.15 2.80
N ASP A 35 -16.08 7.06 2.17
CA ASP A 35 -16.96 6.78 1.05
C ASP A 35 -16.22 6.93 -0.30
N ARG A 36 -16.30 5.90 -1.17
CA ARG A 36 -15.55 5.90 -2.44
C ARG A 36 -16.11 6.92 -3.42
N GLU A 37 -17.43 7.02 -3.51
CA GLU A 37 -18.09 7.89 -4.49
C GLU A 37 -17.82 9.36 -4.16
N SER A 38 -17.94 9.70 -2.88
CA SER A 38 -17.63 11.04 -2.38
C SER A 38 -16.16 11.40 -2.62
N PHE A 39 -15.24 10.43 -2.49
CA PHE A 39 -13.83 10.65 -2.79
C PHE A 39 -13.58 10.91 -4.27
N VAL A 40 -14.21 10.14 -5.17
CA VAL A 40 -14.10 10.34 -6.63
C VAL A 40 -14.62 11.71 -7.03
N ARG A 41 -15.80 12.12 -6.55
CA ARG A 41 -16.38 13.45 -6.85
C ARG A 41 -15.49 14.60 -6.38
N LEU A 42 -14.93 14.51 -5.18
CA LEU A 42 -13.98 15.54 -4.70
C LEU A 42 -12.68 15.53 -5.49
N PHE A 43 -12.24 14.36 -5.96
CA PHE A 43 -11.07 14.24 -6.81
C PHE A 43 -11.28 14.93 -8.16
N GLU A 44 -12.43 14.72 -8.79
CA GLU A 44 -12.85 15.43 -10.01
C GLU A 44 -12.88 16.95 -9.78
N GLN A 45 -13.47 17.42 -8.67
CA GLN A 45 -13.55 18.86 -8.37
C GLN A 45 -12.19 19.52 -8.10
N ARG A 46 -11.23 18.81 -7.51
CA ARG A 46 -9.91 19.36 -7.11
C ARG A 46 -8.84 19.24 -8.19
N TYR A 47 -8.91 18.19 -9.00
CA TYR A 47 -7.91 17.89 -10.02
C TYR A 47 -8.41 18.08 -11.45
N GLU A 48 -9.71 18.33 -11.65
CA GLU A 48 -10.35 18.49 -12.98
C GLU A 48 -10.06 17.29 -13.91
N ASP A 49 -9.79 16.13 -13.31
CA ASP A 49 -9.51 14.87 -14.01
C ASP A 49 -10.84 14.16 -14.34
N ASP A 50 -10.80 13.33 -15.38
CA ASP A 50 -11.91 12.43 -15.71
C ASP A 50 -12.17 11.42 -14.58
N GLN A 51 -13.44 11.06 -14.39
CA GLN A 51 -13.89 10.07 -13.39
C GLN A 51 -13.04 8.79 -13.44
N THR A 52 -12.75 8.30 -14.65
CA THR A 52 -11.97 7.09 -14.87
C THR A 52 -10.54 7.22 -14.31
N THR A 53 -9.93 8.39 -14.50
CA THR A 53 -8.57 8.68 -14.04
C THR A 53 -8.53 8.79 -12.52
N ALA A 54 -9.54 9.43 -11.92
CA ALA A 54 -9.70 9.48 -10.48
C ALA A 54 -9.82 8.08 -9.87
N GLU A 55 -10.72 7.26 -10.41
CA GLU A 55 -10.91 5.87 -9.96
C GLU A 55 -9.62 5.04 -10.05
N GLN A 56 -8.88 5.15 -11.16
CA GLN A 56 -7.60 4.45 -11.31
C GLN A 56 -6.56 4.87 -10.27
N LYS A 57 -6.45 6.17 -9.96
CA LYS A 57 -5.51 6.68 -8.94
C LYS A 57 -5.87 6.17 -7.54
N ILE A 58 -7.15 6.14 -7.23
CA ILE A 58 -7.68 5.63 -5.96
C ILE A 58 -7.41 4.14 -5.85
N ASP A 59 -7.77 3.36 -6.87
CA ASP A 59 -7.56 1.92 -6.89
C ASP A 59 -6.08 1.55 -6.81
N ALA A 60 -5.20 2.27 -7.51
CA ALA A 60 -3.75 2.08 -7.42
C ALA A 60 -3.22 2.34 -6.00
N PHE A 61 -3.77 3.34 -5.30
CA PHE A 61 -3.42 3.61 -3.90
C PHE A 61 -3.92 2.51 -2.96
N VAL A 62 -5.17 2.08 -3.10
CA VAL A 62 -5.74 0.97 -2.31
C VAL A 62 -4.96 -0.34 -2.56
N LEU A 63 -4.55 -0.60 -3.80
CA LEU A 63 -3.70 -1.74 -4.12
C LEU A 63 -2.37 -1.66 -3.37
N GLY A 64 -1.73 -0.49 -3.34
CA GLY A 64 -0.51 -0.25 -2.57
C GLY A 64 -0.66 -0.48 -1.06
N LEU A 65 -1.86 -0.23 -0.49
CA LEU A 65 -2.16 -0.51 0.92
C LEU A 65 -2.37 -2.01 1.19
N THR A 66 -3.00 -2.74 0.25
CA THR A 66 -3.35 -4.16 0.45
C THR A 66 -2.24 -5.14 0.12
N LEU A 67 -1.17 -4.70 -0.54
CA LEU A 67 -0.04 -5.59 -0.80
C LEU A 67 0.84 -5.63 0.45
N PRO A 68 0.88 -6.75 1.21
CA PRO A 68 2.05 -7.01 2.02
C PRO A 68 3.22 -6.98 1.05
N THR A 69 4.20 -6.12 1.30
CA THR A 69 5.43 -6.06 0.51
C THR A 69 6.00 -7.47 0.43
N GLU A 70 5.75 -8.15 -0.69
CA GLU A 70 6.22 -9.49 -1.07
C GLU A 70 7.76 -9.53 -1.23
N ARG A 71 8.49 -8.60 -0.60
CA ARG A 71 9.93 -8.72 -0.38
C ARG A 71 10.26 -9.74 0.72
N SER A 72 9.30 -10.13 1.57
CA SER A 72 9.53 -11.06 2.68
C SER A 72 9.54 -12.54 2.26
N LYS A 73 8.83 -12.94 1.20
CA LYS A 73 8.79 -14.36 0.78
C LYS A 73 10.02 -14.79 -0.02
N ILE A 74 10.66 -13.88 -0.76
CA ILE A 74 11.88 -14.17 -1.54
C ILE A 74 13.10 -14.40 -0.60
N LEU A 75 13.13 -13.72 0.55
CA LEU A 75 14.19 -13.89 1.55
C LEU A 75 14.08 -15.20 2.35
N SER A 76 12.95 -15.92 2.28
CA SER A 76 12.80 -17.22 2.95
C SER A 76 13.66 -18.31 2.29
N TRP A 77 13.69 -18.37 0.96
CA TRP A 77 14.43 -19.40 0.23
C TRP A 77 15.95 -19.21 0.38
N SER A 78 16.44 -17.96 0.33
CA SER A 78 17.85 -17.65 0.56
C SER A 78 18.29 -17.86 2.02
N GLN A 79 17.43 -17.56 3.01
CA GLN A 79 17.74 -17.80 4.42
C GLN A 79 17.82 -19.31 4.74
N HIS A 80 16.97 -20.12 4.10
CA HIS A 80 16.98 -21.58 4.27
C HIS A 80 18.22 -22.22 3.62
N CYS A 81 18.63 -21.75 2.43
CA CYS A 81 19.87 -22.19 1.78
C CYS A 81 21.12 -21.83 2.60
N TRP A 82 21.16 -20.65 3.24
CA TRP A 82 22.30 -20.23 4.05
C TRP A 82 22.48 -21.06 5.34
N ASN A 83 21.38 -21.42 6.00
CA ASN A 83 21.43 -22.29 7.19
C ASN A 83 21.88 -23.72 6.89
N ASN A 84 21.58 -24.24 5.69
CA ASN A 84 22.01 -25.59 5.28
C ASN A 84 23.48 -25.64 4.80
N ILE A 85 24.02 -24.54 4.26
CA ILE A 85 25.44 -24.48 3.87
C ILE A 85 26.34 -24.38 5.13
N ARG A 86 25.90 -23.67 6.17
CA ARG A 86 26.65 -23.52 7.42
C ARG A 86 26.77 -24.81 8.24
N SER A 87 25.88 -25.78 8.06
CA SER A 87 25.97 -27.10 8.69
C SER A 87 26.96 -28.04 7.98
N LEU A 88 27.31 -27.76 6.72
CA LEU A 88 28.19 -28.61 5.89
C LEU A 88 29.67 -28.25 6.01
N THR A 89 30.04 -27.09 6.54
CA THR A 89 31.43 -26.69 6.76
C THR A 89 31.92 -27.04 8.17
N ARG A 90 31.83 -28.32 8.54
CA ARG A 90 32.66 -28.91 9.62
C ARG A 90 33.65 -29.91 9.02
N VAL A 91 34.39 -29.51 8.00
CA VAL A 91 35.61 -30.20 7.56
C VAL A 91 36.67 -29.13 7.33
N ARG A 92 37.63 -29.06 8.26
CA ARG A 92 38.87 -28.29 8.07
C ARG A 92 39.75 -29.06 7.07
N PRO A 93 40.25 -28.45 5.99
CA PRO A 93 41.33 -29.08 5.24
C PRO A 93 42.63 -28.93 6.03
N ARG A 94 43.27 -30.07 6.30
CA ARG A 94 44.64 -30.18 6.79
C ARG A 94 45.45 -30.80 5.64
N ILE A 95 46.48 -30.06 5.21
CA ILE A 95 47.43 -30.32 4.11
C ILE A 95 46.88 -29.98 2.73
#